data_AF-A0A4R3MBF6-F1
#
_entry.id   AF-A0A4R3MBF6-F1
#
_cell.length_a   1.000
_cell.length_b   1.000
_cell.length_c   1.000
_cell.angle_alpha   90.00
_cell.angle_beta   90.00
_cell.angle_gamma   90.00
#
_symmetry.space_group_name_H-M   'P 1'
#
loop_
_entity.id
_entity.type
_entity.pdbx_description
1 polymer ?
#
loop_
_entity_poly.entity_id
_entity_poly.type
_entity_poly.pdbx_seq_one_letter_code
_entity_poly.pdbx_strand_id
1 'polypeptide(L)'
;MTCSFKVHLDSQWVLEKPDGENLALGETVRLLAAIDTTGHIAGACRACGVSYRHAWGVLRNAEKEFGASLLETNRRQGTKLTAFGQRLLWADRRVEARLMPAFESMASELQQELEELCPEGHARLRLHASHGFAIEGLMTIVNRLDTSPLELRYRTAVEALASLQRGECDLAGFEVPEGEFEASFLREYGQWLDPDKHRLIHLAVRNMGLFVQADNPKAIHTLTDLVHPEVRFVNRQIGSSTRNLLNLMLKTLDIETSQIRGYDNSEFTHMAIAAHIASGMADVGIGVETAAWRSGLSFIPLVKERYFFAVHRDSLSTPLMDELFTLMYSSAYQRYMSELVGYNATSLGQVQTLHDAFGRKFPQPKRA
;
A
#
# COMPACT_ATOMS: atom_id res chain seq x y z
N MET A 1 -16.12 18.56 24.77
CA MET A 1 -15.58 17.18 24.86
C MET A 1 -15.34 16.75 23.43
N THR A 2 -14.08 16.61 23.03
CA THR A 2 -13.72 16.18 21.68
C THR A 2 -14.17 14.75 21.45
N CYS A 3 -14.86 14.49 20.33
CA CYS A 3 -15.01 13.13 19.83
C CYS A 3 -13.61 12.60 19.51
N SER A 4 -13.03 11.82 20.42
CA SER A 4 -11.78 11.09 20.19
C SER A 4 -12.11 9.63 20.02
N PHE A 5 -12.58 9.28 18.82
CA PHE A 5 -12.73 7.89 18.39
C PHE A 5 -12.05 7.74 17.04
N LYS A 6 -11.60 6.52 16.78
CA LYS A 6 -11.05 6.12 15.49
C LYS A 6 -11.80 4.91 14.99
N VAL A 7 -12.40 5.03 13.82
CA VAL A 7 -13.11 3.93 13.15
C VAL A 7 -12.08 2.94 12.63
N HIS A 8 -12.33 1.66 12.93
CA HIS A 8 -11.58 0.52 12.42
C HIS A 8 -12.57 -0.52 11.91
N LEU A 9 -12.25 -1.13 10.77
CA LEU A 9 -13.03 -2.19 10.16
C LEU A 9 -12.10 -3.40 9.97
N ASP A 10 -12.52 -4.57 10.44
CA ASP A 10 -11.72 -5.79 10.43
C ASP A 10 -12.50 -6.97 9.82
N SER A 11 -11.78 -7.92 9.20
CA SER A 11 -12.34 -9.18 8.72
C SER A 11 -12.20 -10.30 9.76
N GLN A 12 -13.15 -11.24 9.75
CA GLN A 12 -13.02 -12.50 10.48
C GLN A 12 -13.26 -13.68 9.55
N TRP A 13 -12.39 -14.67 9.65
CA TRP A 13 -12.51 -15.96 8.96
C TRP A 13 -13.22 -16.96 9.86
N VAL A 14 -14.32 -17.53 9.37
CA VAL A 14 -15.12 -18.51 10.10
C VAL A 14 -15.33 -19.75 9.21
N LEU A 15 -15.09 -20.93 9.78
CA LEU A 15 -15.46 -22.20 9.18
C LEU A 15 -16.79 -22.66 9.77
N GLU A 16 -17.78 -22.90 8.92
CA GLU A 16 -18.99 -23.62 9.30
C GLU A 16 -18.70 -25.13 9.29
N LYS A 17 -18.85 -25.75 10.46
CA LYS A 17 -18.61 -27.19 10.63
C LYS A 17 -19.86 -27.99 10.23
N PRO A 18 -19.72 -29.30 9.90
CA PRO A 18 -20.86 -30.14 9.54
C PRO A 18 -21.93 -30.29 10.63
N ASP A 19 -21.56 -30.04 11.90
CA ASP A 19 -22.46 -30.03 13.04
C ASP A 19 -23.23 -28.71 13.22
N GLY A 20 -22.99 -27.72 12.34
CA GLY A 20 -23.59 -26.39 12.36
C GLY A 20 -22.90 -25.39 13.29
N GLU A 21 -21.84 -25.80 13.99
CA GLU A 21 -21.04 -24.89 14.81
C GLU A 21 -19.99 -24.15 13.98
N ASN A 22 -19.60 -22.96 14.45
CA ASN A 22 -18.62 -22.12 13.77
C ASN A 22 -17.25 -22.16 14.45
N LEU A 23 -16.18 -22.30 13.67
CA LEU A 23 -14.80 -22.14 14.12
C LEU A 23 -14.19 -20.85 13.55
N ALA A 24 -13.97 -19.86 14.41
CA ALA A 24 -13.23 -18.67 14.04
C ALA A 24 -11.71 -18.98 13.95
N LEU A 25 -11.10 -18.63 12.83
CA LEU A 25 -9.69 -18.94 12.54
C LEU A 25 -8.71 -17.82 12.90
N GLY A 26 -9.19 -16.64 13.29
CA GLY A 26 -8.33 -15.46 13.49
C GLY A 26 -7.20 -15.69 14.51
N GLU A 27 -7.44 -16.44 15.58
CA GLU A 27 -6.38 -16.78 16.55
C GLU A 27 -5.42 -17.85 16.00
N THR A 28 -5.93 -18.86 15.29
CA THR A 28 -5.12 -19.88 14.63
C THR A 28 -4.13 -19.24 13.67
N VAL A 29 -4.59 -18.36 12.78
CA VAL A 29 -3.70 -17.74 11.78
C VAL A 29 -2.68 -16.81 12.42
N ARG A 30 -3.07 -16.00 13.43
CA ARG A 30 -2.12 -15.18 14.18
C ARG A 30 -1.00 -16.01 14.81
N LEU A 31 -1.34 -17.18 15.38
CA LEU A 31 -0.34 -18.11 15.91
C LEU A 31 0.55 -18.69 14.80
N LEU A 32 0.00 -19.09 13.65
CA LEU A 32 0.79 -19.59 12.53
C LEU A 32 1.77 -18.53 12.02
N ALA A 33 1.34 -17.27 11.86
CA ALA A 33 2.18 -16.16 11.44
C ALA A 33 3.34 -15.90 12.43
N ALA A 34 3.05 -15.95 13.73
CA ALA A 34 4.05 -15.77 14.77
C ALA A 34 5.03 -16.96 14.86
N ILE A 35 4.57 -18.19 14.58
CA ILE A 35 5.45 -19.37 14.49
C ILE A 35 6.35 -19.28 13.25
N ASP A 36 5.81 -18.89 12.10
CA ASP A 36 6.56 -18.67 10.85
C ASP A 36 7.72 -17.68 11.06
N THR A 37 7.47 -16.64 11.86
CA THR A 37 8.47 -15.61 12.18
C THR A 37 9.49 -16.07 13.24
N THR A 38 9.04 -16.74 14.30
CA THR A 38 9.89 -17.04 15.46
C THR A 38 10.57 -18.41 15.42
N GLY A 39 10.08 -19.33 14.59
CA GLY A 39 10.56 -20.72 14.51
C GLY A 39 10.26 -21.59 15.73
N HIS A 40 9.50 -21.08 16.72
CA HIS A 40 9.12 -21.84 17.91
C HIS A 40 7.84 -21.32 18.58
N ILE A 41 7.03 -22.25 19.11
CA ILE A 41 5.72 -21.93 19.70
C ILE A 41 5.82 -21.01 20.91
N ALA A 42 6.85 -21.15 21.75
CA ALA A 42 7.01 -20.32 22.94
C ALA A 42 7.20 -18.82 22.60
N GLY A 43 7.90 -18.52 21.50
CA GLY A 43 8.02 -17.16 20.98
C GLY A 43 6.70 -16.64 20.43
N ALA A 44 6.00 -17.48 19.66
CA ALA A 44 4.68 -17.14 19.14
C ALA A 44 3.66 -16.81 20.24
N CYS A 45 3.66 -17.59 21.34
CA CYS A 45 2.81 -17.33 22.50
C CYS A 45 3.06 -15.94 23.10
N ARG A 46 4.33 -15.54 23.25
CA ARG A 46 4.68 -14.20 23.74
C ARG A 46 4.24 -13.11 22.77
N ALA A 47 4.46 -13.30 21.47
CA ALA A 47 4.07 -12.34 20.45
C ALA A 47 2.54 -12.15 20.38
N CYS A 48 1.78 -13.23 20.58
CA CYS A 48 0.31 -13.19 20.55
C CYS A 48 -0.33 -12.90 21.91
N GLY A 49 0.45 -12.82 23.01
CA GLY A 49 -0.08 -12.57 24.36
C GLY A 49 -0.91 -13.73 24.94
N VAL A 50 -0.66 -14.97 24.54
CA VAL A 50 -1.44 -16.15 24.97
C VAL A 50 -0.60 -17.18 25.73
N SER A 51 -1.25 -18.01 26.56
CA SER A 51 -0.54 -19.08 27.28
C SER A 51 -0.16 -20.24 26.34
N TYR A 52 0.91 -20.95 26.67
CA TYR A 52 1.38 -22.10 25.88
C TYR A 52 0.31 -23.19 25.74
N ARG A 53 -0.42 -23.48 26.82
CA ARG A 53 -1.52 -24.46 26.82
C ARG A 53 -2.67 -24.03 25.91
N HIS A 54 -3.03 -22.74 25.96
CA HIS A 54 -4.08 -22.17 25.12
C HIS A 54 -3.70 -22.24 23.64
N ALA A 55 -2.49 -21.79 23.28
CA ALA A 55 -2.01 -21.83 21.90
C ALA A 55 -2.06 -23.25 21.32
N TRP A 56 -1.60 -24.26 22.07
CA TRP A 56 -1.72 -25.66 21.64
C TRP A 56 -3.16 -26.11 21.50
N GLY A 57 -4.07 -25.69 22.39
CA GLY A 57 -5.49 -26.00 22.29
C GLY A 57 -6.10 -25.47 20.98
N VAL A 58 -5.84 -24.20 20.66
CA VAL A 58 -6.30 -23.55 19.42
C VAL A 58 -5.77 -24.27 18.18
N LEU A 59 -4.46 -24.54 18.14
CA LEU A 59 -3.81 -25.18 17.00
C LEU A 59 -4.27 -26.63 16.81
N ARG A 60 -4.39 -27.41 17.89
CA ARG A 60 -4.89 -28.81 17.83
C ARG A 60 -6.35 -28.88 17.44
N ASN A 61 -7.16 -27.94 17.92
CA ASN A 61 -8.56 -27.86 17.52
C ASN A 61 -8.66 -27.60 16.01
N ALA A 62 -7.92 -26.63 15.49
CA ALA A 62 -7.87 -26.38 14.06
C ALA A 62 -7.35 -27.59 13.26
N GLU A 63 -6.27 -28.25 13.69
CA GLU A 63 -5.77 -29.48 13.03
C GLU A 63 -6.84 -30.59 12.97
N LYS A 64 -7.60 -30.76 14.06
CA LYS A 64 -8.69 -31.74 14.12
C LYS A 64 -9.80 -31.40 13.12
N GLU A 65 -10.24 -30.15 13.08
CA GLU A 65 -11.31 -29.72 12.17
C GLU A 65 -10.86 -29.76 10.69
N PHE A 66 -9.59 -29.44 10.39
CA PHE A 66 -9.04 -29.58 9.04
C PHE A 66 -8.70 -31.03 8.65
N GLY A 67 -8.56 -31.95 9.61
CA GLY A 67 -8.05 -33.30 9.37
C GLY A 67 -6.60 -33.33 8.87
N ALA A 68 -5.84 -32.26 9.10
CA ALA A 68 -4.48 -32.09 8.59
C ALA A 68 -3.59 -31.41 9.64
N SER A 69 -2.31 -31.79 9.70
CA SER A 69 -1.38 -31.12 10.59
C SER A 69 -0.98 -29.76 10.06
N LEU A 70 -0.94 -28.76 10.94
CA LEU A 70 -0.49 -27.41 10.65
C LEU A 70 1.00 -27.23 10.95
N LEU A 71 1.57 -28.05 11.84
CA LEU A 71 2.89 -27.86 12.40
C LEU A 71 3.75 -29.13 12.40
N GLU A 72 5.00 -28.98 12.00
CA GLU A 72 6.06 -29.97 12.20
C GLU A 72 6.95 -29.53 13.37
N THR A 73 6.95 -30.31 14.46
CA THR A 73 7.77 -30.02 15.64
C THR A 73 8.94 -30.99 15.73
N ASN A 74 10.16 -30.44 15.80
CA ASN A 74 11.37 -31.22 16.00
C ASN A 74 12.14 -30.69 17.23
N ARG A 75 12.48 -31.59 18.15
CA ARG A 75 13.23 -31.28 19.40
C ARG A 75 14.53 -30.50 19.17
N ARG A 76 15.16 -30.59 18.00
CA ARG A 76 16.42 -29.88 17.67
C ARG A 76 16.25 -28.67 16.74
N GLN A 77 15.17 -28.59 15.96
CA GLN A 77 14.99 -27.56 14.91
C GLN A 77 13.84 -26.59 15.19
N GLY A 78 13.15 -26.72 16.32
CA GLY A 78 12.01 -25.88 16.65
C GLY A 78 10.71 -26.37 16.01
N THR A 79 9.81 -25.43 15.74
CA THR A 79 8.51 -25.70 15.12
C THR A 79 8.43 -24.96 13.79
N LYS A 80 8.12 -25.69 12.72
CA LYS A 80 7.87 -25.15 11.39
C LYS A 80 6.44 -25.43 10.97
N LEU A 81 5.94 -24.62 10.04
CA LEU A 81 4.65 -24.89 9.41
C LEU A 81 4.78 -26.06 8.43
N THR A 82 3.76 -26.92 8.37
CA THR A 82 3.61 -27.90 7.29
C THR A 82 3.31 -27.18 5.97
N ALA A 83 3.34 -27.89 4.84
CA ALA A 83 2.85 -27.36 3.57
C ALA A 83 1.39 -26.86 3.64
N PHE A 84 0.54 -27.54 4.42
CA PHE A 84 -0.83 -27.10 4.65
C PHE A 84 -0.89 -25.83 5.50
N GLY A 85 -0.15 -25.78 6.62
CA GLY A 85 -0.08 -24.60 7.49
C GLY A 85 0.46 -23.36 6.76
N GLN A 86 1.47 -23.53 5.90
CA GLN A 86 1.96 -22.47 5.02
C GLN A 86 0.89 -21.98 4.04
N ARG A 87 0.20 -22.90 3.35
CA ARG A 87 -0.87 -22.53 2.40
C ARG A 87 -2.01 -21.79 3.10
N LEU A 88 -2.38 -22.21 4.31
CA LEU A 88 -3.40 -21.52 5.10
C LEU A 88 -2.98 -20.10 5.47
N LEU A 89 -1.73 -19.91 5.94
CA LEU A 89 -1.19 -18.59 6.25
C LEU A 89 -1.11 -17.70 5.00
N TRP A 90 -0.74 -18.25 3.83
CA TRP A 90 -0.73 -17.50 2.58
C TRP A 90 -2.14 -17.11 2.11
N ALA A 91 -3.13 -17.98 2.31
CA ALA A 91 -4.52 -17.67 2.00
C ALA A 91 -5.02 -16.49 2.85
N ASP A 92 -4.69 -16.48 4.15
CA ASP A 92 -4.99 -15.37 5.06
C ASP A 92 -4.33 -14.06 4.63
N ARG A 93 -3.00 -14.05 4.48
CA ARG A 93 -2.23 -12.89 4.03
C ARG A 93 -2.79 -12.30 2.73
N ARG A 94 -3.26 -13.15 1.81
CA ARG A 94 -3.87 -12.72 0.55
C ARG A 94 -5.20 -12.00 0.76
N VAL A 95 -6.11 -12.57 1.55
CA VAL A 95 -7.42 -11.93 1.79
C VAL A 95 -7.21 -10.62 2.54
N GLU A 96 -6.37 -10.61 3.57
CA GLU A 96 -6.03 -9.40 4.32
C GLU A 96 -5.46 -8.32 3.38
N ALA A 97 -4.46 -8.65 2.56
CA ALA A 97 -3.88 -7.69 1.62
C ALA A 97 -4.90 -7.14 0.62
N ARG A 98 -5.96 -7.88 0.31
CA ARG A 98 -7.01 -7.49 -0.64
C ARG A 98 -8.16 -6.70 0.01
N LEU A 99 -8.60 -7.11 1.21
CA LEU A 99 -9.75 -6.51 1.91
C LEU A 99 -9.35 -5.29 2.73
N MET A 100 -8.21 -5.32 3.41
CA MET A 100 -7.78 -4.24 4.30
C MET A 100 -7.77 -2.86 3.61
N PRO A 101 -7.30 -2.70 2.37
CA PRO A 101 -7.36 -1.40 1.67
C PRO A 101 -8.79 -0.87 1.46
N ALA A 102 -9.74 -1.77 1.19
CA ALA A 102 -11.14 -1.41 1.05
C ALA A 102 -11.75 -1.04 2.41
N PHE A 103 -11.42 -1.79 3.46
CA PHE A 103 -11.83 -1.48 4.83
C PHE A 103 -11.25 -0.17 5.34
N GLU A 104 -9.98 0.12 5.08
CA GLU A 104 -9.36 1.40 5.43
C GLU A 104 -10.05 2.57 4.71
N SER A 105 -10.40 2.40 3.43
CA SER A 105 -11.14 3.41 2.67
C SER A 105 -12.54 3.64 3.25
N MET A 106 -13.29 2.57 3.53
CA MET A 106 -14.62 2.66 4.14
C MET A 106 -14.58 3.20 5.58
N ALA A 107 -13.55 2.84 6.36
CA ALA A 107 -13.35 3.35 7.70
C ALA A 107 -13.08 4.86 7.67
N SER A 108 -12.31 5.35 6.70
CA SER A 108 -12.07 6.77 6.48
C SER A 108 -13.35 7.52 6.11
N GLU A 109 -14.18 6.96 5.23
CA GLU A 109 -15.48 7.53 4.87
C GLU A 109 -16.45 7.57 6.07
N LEU A 110 -16.53 6.49 6.85
CA LEU A 110 -17.35 6.44 8.06
C LEU A 110 -16.84 7.38 9.16
N GLN A 111 -15.51 7.53 9.31
CA GLN A 111 -14.92 8.48 10.24
C GLN A 111 -15.38 9.90 9.93
N GLN A 112 -15.38 10.31 8.65
CA GLN A 112 -15.86 11.62 8.22
C GLN A 112 -17.32 11.85 8.61
N GLU A 113 -18.21 10.93 8.22
CA GLU A 113 -19.65 11.04 8.50
C GLU A 113 -19.91 11.19 10.00
N LEU A 114 -19.17 10.47 10.85
CA LEU A 114 -19.30 10.57 12.29
C LEU A 114 -18.69 11.87 12.86
N GLU A 115 -17.60 12.37 12.29
CA GLU A 115 -16.97 13.64 12.71
C GLU A 115 -17.80 14.86 12.34
N GLU A 116 -18.49 14.86 11.19
CA GLU A 116 -19.42 15.93 10.78
C GLU A 116 -20.60 16.06 11.75
N LEU A 117 -20.95 14.97 12.45
CA LEU A 117 -21.98 14.95 13.49
C LEU A 117 -21.45 15.39 14.86
N CYS A 118 -20.14 15.54 15.03
CA CYS A 118 -19.52 15.93 16.30
C CYS A 118 -19.34 17.46 16.41
N PRO A 119 -19.75 18.09 17.53
CA PRO A 119 -19.84 19.55 17.65
C PRO A 119 -18.50 20.30 17.81
N GLU A 120 -17.37 19.62 18.06
CA GLU A 120 -16.07 20.27 18.27
C GLU A 120 -14.91 19.41 17.71
N GLY A 121 -14.51 19.69 16.47
CA GLY A 121 -13.27 19.17 15.88
C GLY A 121 -12.11 20.15 16.07
N HIS A 122 -10.91 19.64 16.35
CA HIS A 122 -9.70 20.44 16.15
C HIS A 122 -9.44 20.54 14.64
N ALA A 123 -8.94 21.68 14.16
CA ALA A 123 -8.54 21.80 12.76
C ALA A 123 -7.40 20.79 12.48
N ARG A 124 -7.55 20.00 11.41
CA ARG A 124 -6.57 19.01 10.95
C ARG A 124 -6.28 19.26 9.47
N LEU A 125 -5.08 18.90 9.03
CA LEU A 125 -4.80 18.82 7.60
C LEU A 125 -5.50 17.59 7.00
N ARG A 126 -6.25 17.78 5.93
CA ARG A 126 -6.87 16.71 5.17
C ARG A 126 -5.93 16.29 4.05
N LEU A 127 -5.43 15.06 4.12
CA LEU A 127 -4.57 14.45 3.11
C LEU A 127 -5.38 13.43 2.30
N HIS A 128 -5.48 13.65 0.99
CA HIS A 128 -5.97 12.64 0.06
C HIS A 128 -4.78 12.04 -0.69
N ALA A 129 -4.60 10.72 -0.61
CA ALA A 129 -3.48 10.04 -1.26
C ALA A 129 -3.77 8.57 -1.55
N SER A 130 -3.02 7.98 -2.48
CA SER A 130 -3.10 6.54 -2.71
C SER A 130 -2.38 5.76 -1.60
N HIS A 131 -2.76 4.48 -1.43
CA HIS A 131 -2.04 3.57 -0.56
C HIS A 131 -0.57 3.48 -0.99
N GLY A 132 0.34 3.71 -0.05
CA GLY A 132 1.78 3.66 -0.28
C GLY A 132 2.59 3.71 1.01
N PHE A 133 3.78 3.13 0.99
CA PHE A 133 4.60 2.94 2.20
C PHE A 133 5.02 4.25 2.87
N ALA A 134 5.30 5.30 2.09
CA ALA A 134 5.62 6.61 2.66
C ALA A 134 4.45 7.20 3.48
N ILE A 135 3.22 6.98 3.03
CA ILE A 135 2.00 7.41 3.73
C ILE A 135 1.74 6.53 4.96
N GLU A 136 1.92 5.21 4.84
CA GLU A 136 1.87 4.26 5.96
C GLU A 136 2.82 4.69 7.10
N GLY A 137 4.07 5.04 6.76
CA GLY A 137 5.04 5.53 7.72
C GLY A 137 4.62 6.82 8.41
N LEU A 138 4.05 7.76 7.65
CA LEU A 138 3.59 9.03 8.17
C LEU A 138 2.46 8.81 9.18
N MET A 139 1.46 8.02 8.80
CA MET A 139 0.31 7.70 9.65
C MET A 139 0.70 6.87 10.87
N THR A 140 1.72 6.00 10.77
CA THR A 140 2.24 5.26 11.92
C THR A 140 2.74 6.18 13.03
N ILE A 141 3.32 7.32 12.67
CA ILE A 141 3.81 8.32 13.62
C ILE A 141 2.66 9.19 14.12
N VAL A 142 1.79 9.66 13.22
CA VAL A 142 0.58 10.42 13.58
C VAL A 142 -0.27 9.69 14.61
N ASN A 143 -0.49 8.39 14.41
CA ASN A 143 -1.30 7.56 15.30
C ASN A 143 -0.70 7.35 16.70
N ARG A 144 0.55 7.78 16.94
CA ARG A 144 1.21 7.74 18.25
C ARG A 144 1.17 9.07 18.98
N LEU A 145 0.69 10.13 18.33
CA LEU A 145 0.56 11.46 18.93
C LEU A 145 -0.78 11.55 19.67
N ASP A 146 -0.82 12.37 20.73
CA ASP A 146 -2.04 12.62 21.51
C ASP A 146 -3.09 13.39 20.69
N THR A 147 -2.62 14.24 19.76
CA THR A 147 -3.44 14.95 18.79
C THR A 147 -3.07 14.49 17.39
N SER A 148 -4.08 14.22 16.55
CA SER A 148 -3.86 13.86 15.13
C SER A 148 -3.85 15.13 14.28
N PRO A 149 -2.67 15.66 13.86
CA PRO A 149 -2.60 16.86 13.02
C PRO A 149 -3.05 16.60 11.57
N LEU A 150 -3.22 15.33 11.20
CA LEU A 150 -3.46 14.87 9.85
C LEU A 150 -4.64 13.89 9.82
N GLU A 151 -5.53 14.07 8.86
CA GLU A 151 -6.62 13.16 8.51
C GLU A 151 -6.32 12.60 7.11
N LEU A 152 -6.22 11.27 6.97
CA LEU A 152 -5.94 10.62 5.69
C LEU A 152 -7.22 10.05 5.08
N ARG A 153 -7.39 10.27 3.78
CA ARG A 153 -8.36 9.55 2.94
C ARG A 153 -7.68 8.92 1.74
N TYR A 154 -8.00 7.67 1.48
CA TYR A 154 -7.42 6.94 0.36
C TYR A 154 -8.14 7.28 -0.94
N ARG A 155 -7.39 7.89 -1.87
CA ARG A 155 -7.87 8.31 -3.20
C ARG A 155 -6.78 8.07 -4.24
N THR A 156 -7.16 7.78 -5.48
CA THR A 156 -6.20 7.76 -6.60
C THR A 156 -5.57 9.16 -6.80
N ALA A 157 -4.41 9.24 -7.46
CA ALA A 157 -3.74 10.52 -7.70
C ALA A 157 -4.65 11.56 -8.39
N VAL A 158 -5.44 11.13 -9.37
CA VAL A 158 -6.39 11.99 -10.08
C VAL A 158 -7.50 12.48 -9.16
N GLU A 159 -8.09 11.59 -8.36
CA GLU A 159 -9.13 11.96 -7.38
C GLU A 159 -8.59 12.91 -6.31
N ALA A 160 -7.38 12.65 -5.79
CA ALA A 160 -6.74 13.52 -4.80
C ALA A 160 -6.50 14.93 -5.35
N LEU A 161 -5.96 15.06 -6.57
CA LEU A 161 -5.75 16.34 -7.22
C LEU A 161 -7.08 17.08 -7.49
N ALA A 162 -8.13 16.35 -7.89
CA ALA A 162 -9.47 16.92 -8.06
C ALA A 162 -10.05 17.43 -6.73
N SER A 163 -9.88 16.67 -5.63
CA SER A 163 -10.29 17.10 -4.29
C SER A 163 -9.58 18.37 -3.83
N LEU A 164 -8.27 18.50 -4.10
CA LEU A 164 -7.51 19.72 -3.78
C LEU A 164 -8.07 20.93 -4.52
N GLN A 165 -8.37 20.77 -5.81
CA GLN A 165 -8.94 21.83 -6.64
C GLN A 165 -10.31 22.30 -6.12
N ARG A 166 -11.11 21.39 -5.55
CA ARG A 166 -12.43 21.66 -4.95
C ARG A 166 -12.37 22.12 -3.49
N GLY A 167 -11.20 22.13 -2.85
CA GLY A 167 -11.05 22.47 -1.43
C GLY A 167 -11.50 21.37 -0.45
N GLU A 168 -11.70 20.15 -0.95
CA GLU A 168 -12.08 18.97 -0.16
C GLU A 168 -10.90 18.41 0.65
N CYS A 169 -9.66 18.68 0.21
CA CYS A 169 -8.45 18.35 0.95
C CYS A 169 -7.43 19.49 0.92
N ASP A 170 -6.46 19.44 1.82
CA ASP A 170 -5.37 20.42 1.96
C ASP A 170 -4.08 19.91 1.30
N LEU A 171 -3.91 18.58 1.24
CA LEU A 171 -2.80 17.91 0.57
C LEU A 171 -3.31 16.82 -0.38
N ALA A 172 -2.80 16.82 -1.61
CA ALA A 172 -3.08 15.78 -2.61
C ALA A 172 -1.79 15.02 -2.97
N GLY A 173 -1.74 13.73 -2.65
CA GLY A 173 -0.64 12.84 -3.03
C GLY A 173 -0.75 12.39 -4.48
N PHE A 174 0.30 12.59 -5.27
CA PHE A 174 0.36 12.13 -6.66
C PHE A 174 1.79 11.83 -7.11
N GLU A 175 1.92 10.93 -8.09
CA GLU A 175 3.22 10.48 -8.59
C GLU A 175 3.41 10.76 -10.07
N VAL A 176 4.65 11.10 -10.42
CA VAL A 176 5.06 11.41 -11.80
C VAL A 176 6.29 10.57 -12.16
N PRO A 177 6.24 9.73 -13.21
CA PRO A 177 7.39 8.99 -13.68
C PRO A 177 8.47 9.93 -14.22
N GLU A 178 9.73 9.60 -13.97
CA GLU A 178 10.87 10.27 -14.58
C GLU A 178 11.09 9.78 -16.02
N GLY A 179 11.52 10.67 -16.92
CA GLY A 179 11.88 10.30 -18.28
C GLY A 179 10.75 10.37 -19.29
N GLU A 180 10.61 9.35 -20.13
CA GLU A 180 9.77 9.35 -21.35
C GLU A 180 8.30 9.67 -21.06
N PHE A 181 7.76 9.11 -19.98
CA PHE A 181 6.32 9.18 -19.66
C PHE A 181 5.92 10.42 -18.86
N GLU A 182 6.89 11.22 -18.40
CA GLU A 182 6.68 12.41 -17.56
C GLU A 182 5.67 13.37 -18.20
N ALA A 183 5.88 13.73 -19.47
CA ALA A 183 5.04 14.71 -20.16
C ALA A 183 3.59 14.25 -20.33
N SER A 184 3.34 12.94 -20.44
CA SER A 184 1.99 12.38 -20.53
C SER A 184 1.24 12.52 -19.21
N PHE A 185 1.90 12.19 -18.11
CA PHE A 185 1.35 12.38 -16.76
C PHE A 185 1.07 13.86 -16.45
N LEU A 186 1.99 14.76 -16.80
CA LEU A 186 1.80 16.19 -16.56
C LEU A 186 0.65 16.79 -17.39
N ARG A 187 0.40 16.28 -18.61
CA ARG A 187 -0.79 16.68 -19.39
C ARG A 187 -2.08 16.26 -18.72
N GLU A 188 -2.13 15.04 -18.18
CA GLU A 188 -3.30 14.53 -17.48
C GLU A 188 -3.58 15.30 -16.19
N TYR A 189 -2.53 15.54 -15.38
CA TYR A 189 -2.68 16.26 -14.11
C TYR A 189 -2.83 17.77 -14.27
N GLY A 190 -2.38 18.34 -15.39
CA GLY A 190 -2.42 19.78 -15.65
C GLY A 190 -3.82 20.40 -15.61
N GLN A 191 -4.88 19.61 -15.79
CA GLN A 191 -6.26 20.08 -15.64
C GLN A 191 -6.65 20.37 -14.17
N TRP A 192 -5.93 19.79 -13.21
CA TRP A 192 -6.17 19.93 -11.77
C TRP A 192 -5.14 20.81 -11.07
N LEU A 193 -4.03 21.10 -11.75
CA LEU A 193 -2.87 21.79 -11.20
C LEU A 193 -2.71 23.19 -11.79
N ASP A 194 -2.78 24.21 -10.93
CA ASP A 194 -2.60 25.61 -11.29
C ASP A 194 -1.20 26.09 -10.81
N PRO A 195 -0.26 26.46 -11.71
CA PRO A 195 1.08 26.92 -11.34
C PRO A 195 1.12 28.14 -10.41
N ASP A 196 0.11 29.00 -10.48
CA ASP A 196 0.06 30.23 -9.68
C ASP A 196 -0.46 29.94 -8.27
N LYS A 197 -1.39 28.99 -8.15
CA LYS A 197 -2.04 28.64 -6.88
C LYS A 197 -1.39 27.48 -6.15
N HIS A 198 -0.77 26.54 -6.84
CA HIS A 198 -0.28 25.31 -6.22
C HIS A 198 1.23 25.30 -6.03
N ARG A 199 1.66 24.60 -4.98
CA ARG A 199 3.06 24.26 -4.70
C ARG A 199 3.17 22.77 -4.45
N LEU A 200 4.37 22.23 -4.66
CA LEU A 200 4.65 20.82 -4.45
C LEU A 200 5.59 20.64 -3.27
N ILE A 201 5.26 19.71 -2.39
CA ILE A 201 6.15 19.21 -1.33
C ILE A 201 6.68 17.87 -1.81
N HIS A 202 8.00 17.74 -1.96
CA HIS A 202 8.62 16.49 -2.37
C HIS A 202 8.61 15.47 -1.24
N LEU A 203 8.10 14.27 -1.49
CA LEU A 203 8.07 13.18 -0.51
C LEU A 203 9.24 12.23 -0.70
N ALA A 204 9.36 11.65 -1.90
CA ALA A 204 10.46 10.76 -2.25
C ALA A 204 10.53 10.52 -3.77
N VAL A 205 11.68 10.01 -4.23
CA VAL A 205 11.79 9.25 -5.47
C VAL A 205 11.73 7.77 -5.15
N ARG A 206 10.96 6.98 -5.90
CA ARG A 206 10.81 5.55 -5.67
C ARG A 206 10.99 4.73 -6.95
N ASN A 207 11.52 3.51 -6.80
CA ASN A 207 11.66 2.56 -7.89
C ASN A 207 10.35 1.83 -8.17
N MET A 208 9.94 1.80 -9.44
CA MET A 208 8.82 1.04 -9.98
C MET A 208 9.30 -0.04 -10.92
N GLY A 209 8.68 -1.21 -10.86
CA GLY A 209 9.14 -2.34 -11.64
C GLY A 209 8.24 -3.56 -11.55
N LEU A 210 8.67 -4.63 -12.21
CA LEU A 210 7.98 -5.91 -12.20
C LEU A 210 8.34 -6.70 -10.94
N PHE A 211 7.33 -7.34 -10.37
CA PHE A 211 7.48 -8.31 -9.30
C PHE A 211 7.43 -9.68 -9.96
N VAL A 212 8.38 -10.55 -9.65
CA VAL A 212 8.38 -11.95 -10.10
C VAL A 212 8.67 -12.86 -8.91
N GLN A 213 8.26 -14.13 -9.00
CA GLN A 213 8.61 -15.12 -7.98
C GLN A 213 10.12 -15.14 -7.74
N ALA A 214 10.50 -15.52 -6.51
CA ALA A 214 11.89 -15.80 -6.20
C ALA A 214 12.49 -16.75 -7.26
N ASP A 215 13.72 -16.47 -7.68
CA ASP A 215 14.45 -17.18 -8.74
C ASP A 215 13.89 -17.04 -10.16
N ASN A 216 12.79 -16.30 -10.36
CA ASN A 216 12.21 -15.97 -11.66
C ASN A 216 12.02 -17.20 -12.59
N PRO A 217 11.22 -18.21 -12.18
CA PRO A 217 11.10 -19.49 -12.90
C PRO A 217 10.50 -19.35 -14.32
N LYS A 218 9.85 -18.23 -14.61
CA LYS A 218 9.31 -17.90 -15.94
C LYS A 218 10.26 -17.08 -16.81
N ALA A 219 11.49 -16.81 -16.34
CA ALA A 219 12.52 -16.04 -17.05
C ALA A 219 12.01 -14.69 -17.59
N ILE A 220 11.20 -13.99 -16.78
CA ILE A 220 10.63 -12.69 -17.14
C ILE A 220 11.69 -11.63 -16.89
N HIS A 221 12.00 -10.81 -17.88
CA HIS A 221 13.02 -9.76 -17.78
C HIS A 221 12.50 -8.39 -18.21
N THR A 222 11.40 -8.34 -18.95
CA THR A 222 10.88 -7.14 -19.59
C THR A 222 9.36 -7.19 -19.72
N LEU A 223 8.75 -6.07 -20.13
CA LEU A 223 7.32 -6.01 -20.42
C LEU A 223 6.92 -6.84 -21.65
N THR A 224 7.83 -7.10 -22.59
CA THR A 224 7.52 -7.94 -23.75
C THR A 224 7.28 -9.40 -23.35
N ASP A 225 7.85 -9.86 -22.23
CA ASP A 225 7.65 -11.24 -21.76
C ASP A 225 6.22 -11.49 -21.25
N LEU A 226 5.45 -10.43 -20.99
CA LEU A 226 4.05 -10.52 -20.52
C LEU A 226 3.10 -11.11 -21.57
N VAL A 227 3.49 -11.12 -22.85
CA VAL A 227 2.68 -11.71 -23.93
C VAL A 227 2.83 -13.23 -24.02
N HIS A 228 3.76 -13.82 -23.27
CA HIS A 228 3.98 -15.26 -23.29
C HIS A 228 2.74 -15.98 -22.70
N PRO A 229 2.15 -16.99 -23.40
CA PRO A 229 0.87 -17.59 -22.99
C PRO A 229 0.85 -18.24 -21.60
N GLU A 230 2.01 -18.66 -21.11
CA GLU A 230 2.18 -19.27 -19.79
C GLU A 230 2.43 -18.28 -18.66
N VAL A 231 2.59 -16.99 -18.95
CA VAL A 231 2.82 -15.94 -17.96
C VAL A 231 1.46 -15.38 -17.52
N ARG A 232 1.14 -15.49 -16.23
CA ARG A 232 -0.06 -14.91 -15.64
C ARG A 232 0.30 -13.60 -14.97
N PHE A 233 -0.30 -12.51 -15.42
CA PHE A 233 -0.11 -11.18 -14.88
C PHE A 233 -1.20 -10.82 -13.87
N VAL A 234 -0.85 -9.99 -12.88
CA VAL A 234 -1.78 -9.30 -11.99
C VAL A 234 -1.47 -7.80 -11.96
N ASN A 235 -2.50 -6.99 -12.16
CA ASN A 235 -2.41 -5.55 -12.38
C ASN A 235 -2.86 -4.75 -11.15
N ARG A 236 -2.57 -3.46 -11.12
CA ARG A 236 -3.19 -2.52 -10.16
C ARG A 236 -4.61 -2.15 -10.61
N GLN A 237 -5.43 -1.68 -9.67
CA GLN A 237 -6.79 -1.21 -9.94
C GLN A 237 -6.85 -0.18 -11.08
N ILE A 238 -7.99 -0.14 -11.76
CA ILE A 238 -8.32 0.91 -12.74
C ILE A 238 -8.24 2.28 -12.06
N GLY A 239 -7.69 3.28 -12.77
CA GLY A 239 -7.49 4.63 -12.25
C GLY A 239 -6.22 4.83 -11.42
N SER A 240 -5.46 3.77 -11.11
CA SER A 240 -4.15 3.93 -10.45
C SER A 240 -3.09 4.50 -11.40
N SER A 241 -2.21 5.35 -10.86
CA SER A 241 -1.01 5.88 -11.54
C SER A 241 -0.17 4.74 -12.15
N THR A 242 -0.03 3.62 -11.43
CA THR A 242 0.72 2.45 -11.89
C THR A 242 0.10 1.77 -13.11
N ARG A 243 -1.23 1.60 -13.16
CA ARG A 243 -1.89 1.00 -14.34
C ARG A 243 -1.82 1.95 -15.54
N ASN A 244 -1.93 3.26 -15.31
CA ASN A 244 -1.73 4.25 -16.35
C ASN A 244 -0.31 4.19 -16.93
N LEU A 245 0.71 4.16 -16.07
CA LEU A 245 2.11 4.02 -16.48
C LEU A 245 2.34 2.75 -17.30
N LEU A 246 1.82 1.60 -16.85
CA LEU A 246 1.88 0.35 -17.59
C LEU A 246 1.27 0.50 -18.98
N ASN A 247 0.10 1.14 -19.10
CA ASN A 247 -0.57 1.32 -20.38
C ASN A 247 0.25 2.17 -21.35
N LEU A 248 0.89 3.23 -20.86
CA LEU A 248 1.80 4.02 -21.68
C LEU A 248 3.00 3.20 -22.14
N MET A 249 3.60 2.40 -21.25
CA MET A 249 4.73 1.54 -21.59
C MET A 249 4.35 0.47 -22.63
N LEU A 250 3.20 -0.21 -22.45
CA LEU A 250 2.69 -1.20 -23.40
C LEU A 250 2.40 -0.59 -24.76
N LYS A 251 1.84 0.62 -24.78
CA LYS A 251 1.59 1.37 -26.03
C LYS A 251 2.89 1.71 -26.76
N THR A 252 3.95 2.13 -26.07
CA THR A 252 5.26 2.36 -26.69
C THR A 252 5.84 1.07 -27.29
N LEU A 253 5.53 -0.09 -26.71
CA LEU A 253 5.98 -1.40 -27.17
C LEU A 253 5.05 -2.05 -28.21
N ASP A 254 3.97 -1.39 -28.61
CA ASP A 254 2.94 -1.94 -29.51
C ASP A 254 2.34 -3.28 -29.00
N ILE A 255 2.20 -3.40 -27.67
CA ILE A 255 1.59 -4.57 -27.02
C ILE A 255 0.14 -4.24 -26.69
N GLU A 256 -0.77 -5.02 -27.27
CA GLU A 256 -2.20 -4.95 -26.97
C GLU A 256 -2.49 -5.62 -25.63
N THR A 257 -3.32 -4.99 -24.80
CA THR A 257 -3.63 -5.51 -23.45
C THR A 257 -4.31 -6.88 -23.50
N SER A 258 -5.01 -7.20 -24.59
CA SER A 258 -5.63 -8.51 -24.83
C SER A 258 -4.61 -9.65 -25.01
N GLN A 259 -3.35 -9.34 -25.30
CA GLN A 259 -2.27 -10.34 -25.40
C GLN A 259 -1.73 -10.75 -24.03
N ILE A 260 -2.04 -9.99 -22.98
CA ILE A 260 -1.52 -10.21 -21.63
C ILE A 260 -2.56 -11.00 -20.83
N ARG A 261 -2.23 -12.26 -20.53
CA ARG A 261 -3.10 -13.12 -19.72
C ARG A 261 -3.21 -12.59 -18.29
N GLY A 262 -4.44 -12.24 -17.89
CA GLY A 262 -4.71 -11.70 -16.56
C GLY A 262 -4.57 -10.18 -16.45
N TYR A 263 -4.46 -9.46 -17.57
CA TYR A 263 -4.38 -7.99 -17.57
C TYR A 263 -5.46 -7.28 -16.73
N ASP A 264 -6.68 -7.83 -16.71
CA ASP A 264 -7.80 -7.28 -15.94
C ASP A 264 -7.88 -7.79 -14.50
N ASN A 265 -7.13 -8.84 -14.15
CA ASN A 265 -7.01 -9.28 -12.76
C ASN A 265 -6.31 -8.18 -11.98
N SER A 266 -7.03 -7.54 -11.07
CA SER A 266 -6.55 -6.33 -10.41
C SER A 266 -6.55 -6.44 -8.89
N GLU A 267 -5.53 -5.85 -8.26
CA GLU A 267 -5.44 -5.71 -6.80
C GLU A 267 -5.27 -4.25 -6.37
N PHE A 268 -5.64 -3.94 -5.12
CA PHE A 268 -5.81 -2.57 -4.62
C PHE A 268 -4.56 -1.90 -4.05
N THR A 269 -3.50 -2.65 -3.77
CA THR A 269 -2.24 -2.09 -3.25
C THR A 269 -1.03 -2.81 -3.83
N HIS A 270 0.15 -2.21 -3.71
CA HIS A 270 1.39 -2.87 -4.10
C HIS A 270 1.65 -4.14 -3.27
N MET A 271 1.30 -4.14 -1.98
CA MET A 271 1.39 -5.35 -1.15
C MET A 271 0.41 -6.43 -1.59
N ALA A 272 -0.80 -6.08 -2.03
CA ALA A 272 -1.76 -7.05 -2.55
C ALA A 272 -1.26 -7.74 -3.84
N ILE A 273 -0.65 -6.98 -4.75
CA ILE A 273 0.05 -7.54 -5.93
C ILE A 273 1.12 -8.54 -5.50
N ALA A 274 1.99 -8.13 -4.56
CA ALA A 274 3.08 -8.97 -4.07
C ALA A 274 2.56 -10.25 -3.40
N ALA A 275 1.53 -10.16 -2.55
CA ALA A 275 0.88 -11.32 -1.92
C ALA A 275 0.22 -12.26 -2.96
N HIS A 276 -0.36 -11.70 -4.02
CA HIS A 276 -0.98 -12.46 -5.11
C HIS A 276 0.05 -13.31 -5.88
N ILE A 277 1.25 -12.77 -6.10
CA ILE A 277 2.35 -13.50 -6.76
C ILE A 277 3.02 -14.49 -5.80
N ALA A 278 3.26 -14.09 -4.55
CA ALA A 278 3.87 -14.95 -3.53
C ALA A 278 3.02 -16.18 -3.20
N SER A 279 1.69 -16.08 -3.34
CA SER A 279 0.76 -17.21 -3.21
C SER A 279 0.66 -18.10 -4.48
N GLY A 280 1.38 -17.77 -5.55
CA GLY A 280 1.47 -18.57 -6.77
C GLY A 280 0.30 -18.40 -7.75
N MET A 281 -0.56 -17.40 -7.55
CA MET A 281 -1.72 -17.19 -8.41
C MET A 281 -1.43 -16.38 -9.68
N ALA A 282 -0.44 -15.51 -9.60
CA ALA A 282 0.17 -14.84 -10.74
C ALA A 282 1.68 -15.12 -10.74
N ASP A 283 2.29 -14.98 -11.90
CA ASP A 283 3.72 -15.18 -12.11
C ASP A 283 4.45 -13.83 -12.08
N VAL A 284 3.74 -12.75 -12.43
CA VAL A 284 4.28 -11.39 -12.52
C VAL A 284 3.22 -10.34 -12.22
N GLY A 285 3.66 -9.20 -11.68
CA GLY A 285 2.84 -7.99 -11.49
C GLY A 285 3.72 -6.76 -11.51
N ILE A 286 3.14 -5.58 -11.26
CA ILE A 286 3.87 -4.30 -11.27
C ILE A 286 3.61 -3.50 -10.00
N GLY A 287 4.64 -2.82 -9.49
CA GLY A 287 4.51 -1.92 -8.34
C GLY A 287 5.83 -1.37 -7.84
N VAL A 288 5.81 -0.82 -6.62
CA VAL A 288 7.00 -0.27 -5.96
C VAL A 288 7.89 -1.38 -5.37
N GLU A 289 9.20 -1.20 -5.47
CA GLU A 289 10.21 -2.19 -5.06
C GLU A 289 10.06 -2.70 -3.61
N THR A 290 9.69 -1.81 -2.69
CA THR A 290 9.47 -2.16 -1.27
C THR A 290 8.50 -3.34 -1.10
N ALA A 291 7.45 -3.42 -1.92
CA ALA A 291 6.45 -4.50 -1.81
C ALA A 291 7.04 -5.86 -2.22
N ALA A 292 7.80 -5.89 -3.31
CA ALA A 292 8.50 -7.10 -3.74
C ALA A 292 9.46 -7.59 -2.65
N TRP A 293 10.27 -6.67 -2.10
CA TRP A 293 11.24 -6.99 -1.05
C TRP A 293 10.55 -7.53 0.22
N ARG A 294 9.49 -6.86 0.71
CA ARG A 294 8.73 -7.31 1.90
C ARG A 294 8.06 -8.67 1.71
N SER A 295 7.79 -9.08 0.47
CA SER A 295 7.20 -10.39 0.14
C SER A 295 8.21 -11.44 -0.31
N GLY A 296 9.52 -11.15 -0.25
CA GLY A 296 10.56 -12.09 -0.69
C GLY A 296 10.53 -12.39 -2.20
N LEU A 297 9.97 -11.47 -3.00
CA LEU A 297 9.92 -11.57 -4.45
C LEU A 297 11.17 -10.93 -5.08
N SER A 298 11.51 -11.36 -6.29
CA SER A 298 12.50 -10.66 -7.11
C SER A 298 11.88 -9.44 -7.79
N PHE A 299 12.69 -8.41 -7.99
CA PHE A 299 12.26 -7.13 -8.56
C PHE A 299 13.06 -6.79 -9.82
N ILE A 300 12.36 -6.38 -10.87
CA ILE A 300 12.94 -5.96 -12.15
C ILE A 300 12.62 -4.47 -12.34
N PRO A 301 13.60 -3.56 -12.22
CA PRO A 301 13.35 -2.12 -12.29
C PRO A 301 12.93 -1.69 -13.70
N LEU A 302 11.93 -0.82 -13.78
CA LEU A 302 11.45 -0.23 -15.05
C LEU A 302 11.65 1.28 -15.09
N VAL A 303 11.25 1.99 -14.03
CA VAL A 303 11.30 3.45 -13.99
C VAL A 303 11.39 3.96 -12.55
N LYS A 304 11.82 5.20 -12.39
CA LYS A 304 11.70 5.94 -11.13
C LYS A 304 10.49 6.85 -11.17
N GLU A 305 9.79 6.97 -10.05
CA GLU A 305 8.69 7.91 -9.88
C GLU A 305 9.02 8.91 -8.78
N ARG A 306 8.75 10.19 -9.04
CA ARG A 306 8.75 11.22 -7.98
C ARG A 306 7.37 11.31 -7.38
N TYR A 307 7.31 11.30 -6.06
CA TYR A 307 6.09 11.37 -5.28
C TYR A 307 6.01 12.73 -4.56
N PHE A 308 4.91 13.44 -4.76
CA PHE A 308 4.67 14.76 -4.22
C PHE A 308 3.36 14.84 -3.43
N PHE A 309 3.29 15.82 -2.54
CA PHE A 309 2.02 16.44 -2.15
C PHE A 309 1.84 17.75 -2.92
N ALA A 310 0.72 17.91 -3.63
CA ALA A 310 0.27 19.21 -4.09
C ALA A 310 -0.51 19.90 -2.96
N VAL A 311 -0.27 21.20 -2.77
CA VAL A 311 -0.92 22.04 -1.77
C VAL A 311 -1.23 23.41 -2.36
N HIS A 312 -2.17 24.15 -1.75
CA HIS A 312 -2.34 25.57 -2.05
C HIS A 312 -1.14 26.37 -1.54
N ARG A 313 -0.68 27.35 -2.32
CA ARG A 313 0.47 28.19 -1.98
C ARG A 313 0.26 28.88 -0.63
N ASP A 314 -0.94 29.39 -0.41
CA ASP A 314 -1.27 30.18 0.78
C ASP A 314 -1.42 29.30 2.04
N SER A 315 -1.58 27.97 1.88
CA SER A 315 -1.63 27.05 3.03
C SER A 315 -0.23 26.76 3.60
N LEU A 316 0.85 27.07 2.86
CA LEU A 316 2.22 26.81 3.30
C LEU A 316 2.64 27.58 4.55
N SER A 317 2.01 28.73 4.82
CA SER A 317 2.31 29.59 5.98
C SER A 317 1.35 29.36 7.17
N THR A 318 0.60 28.25 7.16
CA THR A 318 -0.35 27.94 8.23
C THR A 318 0.33 27.14 9.36
N PRO A 319 -0.08 27.32 10.62
CA PRO A 319 0.47 26.53 11.73
C PRO A 319 0.33 25.02 11.53
N LEU A 320 -0.78 24.59 10.91
CA LEU A 320 -1.00 23.19 10.59
C LEU A 320 0.03 22.63 9.60
N MET A 321 0.47 23.44 8.63
CA MET A 321 1.53 23.03 7.71
C MET A 321 2.90 22.94 8.40
N ASP A 322 3.18 23.83 9.37
CA ASP A 322 4.40 23.74 10.19
C ASP A 322 4.44 22.44 11.02
N GLU A 323 3.28 21.99 11.52
CA GLU A 323 3.15 20.70 12.20
C GLU A 323 3.45 19.52 11.26
N LEU A 324 2.96 19.56 10.01
CA LEU A 324 3.30 18.57 9.00
C LEU A 324 4.81 18.56 8.70
N PHE A 325 5.43 19.72 8.50
CA PHE A 325 6.88 19.78 8.26
C PHE A 325 7.66 19.23 9.46
N THR A 326 7.26 19.58 10.69
CA THR A 326 7.86 19.03 11.91
C THR A 326 7.79 17.51 11.94
N LEU A 327 6.64 16.94 11.55
CA LEU A 327 6.45 15.51 11.42
C LEU A 327 7.34 14.89 10.34
N MET A 328 7.39 15.49 9.14
CA MET A 328 8.19 15.01 8.01
C MET A 328 9.70 15.06 8.31
N TYR A 329 10.15 16.05 9.07
CA TYR A 329 11.56 16.19 9.48
C TYR A 329 11.89 15.47 10.80
N SER A 330 10.91 14.79 11.41
CA SER A 330 11.17 14.02 12.62
C SER A 330 12.16 12.87 12.35
N SER A 331 13.03 12.59 13.32
CA SER A 331 13.98 11.48 13.23
C SER A 331 13.29 10.12 13.06
N ALA A 332 12.09 9.96 13.63
CA ALA A 332 11.27 8.77 13.47
C ALA A 332 10.84 8.57 12.00
N TYR A 333 10.34 9.62 11.33
CA TYR A 333 9.89 9.50 9.95
C TYR A 333 11.05 9.36 8.97
N GLN A 334 12.11 10.15 9.15
CA GLN A 334 13.32 10.02 8.33
C GLN A 334 13.93 8.63 8.43
N ARG A 335 13.96 8.04 9.64
CA ARG A 335 14.40 6.66 9.83
C ARG A 335 13.50 5.68 9.07
N TYR A 336 12.18 5.78 9.23
CA TYR A 336 11.23 4.93 8.50
C TYR A 336 11.47 5.01 6.99
N MET A 337 11.58 6.22 6.44
CA MET A 337 11.83 6.44 5.01
C MET A 337 13.16 5.86 4.54
N SER A 338 14.21 5.91 5.36
CA SER A 338 15.53 5.32 5.04
C SER A 338 15.53 3.79 5.02
N GLU A 339 14.58 3.16 5.71
CA GLU A 339 14.43 1.69 5.75
C GLU A 339 13.56 1.17 4.58
N LEU A 340 12.93 2.06 3.78
CA LEU A 340 12.17 1.67 2.60
C LEU A 340 13.08 1.35 1.41
N VAL A 341 13.22 0.06 1.09
CA VAL A 341 13.94 -0.40 -0.11
C VAL A 341 13.33 0.21 -1.37
N GLY A 342 14.19 0.80 -2.20
CA GLY A 342 13.81 1.46 -3.44
C GLY A 342 13.31 2.89 -3.30
N TYR A 343 13.36 3.49 -2.11
CA TYR A 343 13.04 4.90 -1.89
C TYR A 343 14.29 5.75 -1.71
N ASN A 344 14.24 6.98 -2.20
CA ASN A 344 15.18 8.05 -1.94
C ASN A 344 14.41 9.26 -1.40
N ALA A 345 14.67 9.62 -0.15
CA ALA A 345 14.03 10.72 0.57
C ALA A 345 14.95 11.94 0.77
N THR A 346 15.99 12.12 -0.06
CA THR A 346 16.95 13.23 0.09
C THR A 346 16.28 14.61 0.02
N SER A 347 15.26 14.77 -0.83
CA SER A 347 14.48 16.01 -0.98
C SER A 347 13.21 16.03 -0.13
N LEU A 348 13.08 15.14 0.87
CA LEU A 348 11.88 15.07 1.70
C LEU A 348 11.54 16.44 2.32
N GLY A 349 10.29 16.88 2.13
CA GLY A 349 9.78 18.15 2.64
C GLY A 349 10.17 19.38 1.82
N GLN A 350 10.99 19.22 0.76
CA GLN A 350 11.38 20.34 -0.09
C GLN A 350 10.16 20.90 -0.83
N VAL A 351 9.90 22.20 -0.63
CA VAL A 351 8.85 22.94 -1.34
C VAL A 351 9.39 23.46 -2.67
N GLN A 352 8.64 23.28 -3.74
CA GLN A 352 9.02 23.69 -5.09
C GLN A 352 7.81 24.18 -5.90
N THR A 353 8.06 25.06 -6.86
CA THR A 353 7.04 25.38 -7.87
C THR A 353 6.90 24.23 -8.86
N LEU A 354 5.79 24.20 -9.62
CA LEU A 354 5.63 23.22 -10.69
C LEU A 354 6.71 23.40 -11.78
N HIS A 355 7.16 24.63 -12.01
CA HIS A 355 8.25 24.92 -12.93
C HIS A 355 9.60 24.39 -12.40
N ASP A 356 9.90 24.53 -11.11
CA ASP A 356 11.14 23.96 -10.53
C ASP A 356 11.13 22.43 -10.58
N ALA A 357 9.96 21.83 -10.38
CA ALA A 357 9.76 20.39 -10.41
C ALA A 357 9.91 19.78 -11.82
N PHE A 358 9.34 20.44 -12.83
CA PHE A 358 9.10 19.82 -14.15
C PHE A 358 9.65 20.63 -15.34
N GLY A 359 10.20 21.82 -15.08
CA GLY A 359 10.67 22.75 -16.10
C GLY A 359 9.58 23.14 -17.11
N ARG A 360 9.97 23.26 -18.38
CA ARG A 360 9.06 23.61 -19.49
C ARG A 360 8.10 22.48 -19.91
N LYS A 361 8.19 21.30 -19.28
CA LYS A 361 7.35 20.15 -19.63
C LYS A 361 5.94 20.24 -19.05
N PHE A 362 5.72 21.12 -18.07
CA PHE A 362 4.39 21.37 -17.54
C PHE A 362 3.54 22.20 -18.55
N PRO A 363 2.32 21.78 -18.90
CA PRO A 363 1.48 22.53 -19.82
C PRO A 363 1.15 23.90 -19.23
N GLN A 364 1.30 24.98 -19.99
CA GLN A 364 0.75 26.27 -19.57
C GLN A 364 -0.78 26.21 -19.67
N PRO A 365 -1.52 26.77 -18.69
CA PRO A 365 -2.96 26.86 -18.81
C PRO A 365 -3.31 27.60 -20.10
N LYS A 366 -4.25 27.03 -20.88
CA LYS A 366 -4.86 27.78 -21.99
C LYS A 366 -5.51 29.00 -21.35
N ARG A 367 -4.96 30.20 -21.59
CA ARG A 367 -5.64 31.45 -21.24
C ARG A 367 -7.01 31.41 -21.94
N ALA A 368 -8.07 31.42 -21.15
CA ALA A 368 -9.44 31.53 -21.63
C ALA A 368 -9.70 32.91 -22.23
#